data_AF-A0AAW8DDW5-F1
#
_entry.id   AF-A0AAW8DDW5-F1
#
_cell.length_a   1.000
_cell.length_b   1.000
_cell.length_c   1.000
_cell.angle_alpha   90.00
_cell.angle_beta   90.00
_cell.angle_gamma   90.00
#
_symmetry.space_group_name_H-M   'P 1'
#
loop_
_entity.id
_entity.type
_entity.pdbx_description
1 polymer ?
#
loop_
_entity_poly.entity_id
_entity_poly.type
_entity_poly.pdbx_seq_one_letter_code
_entity_poly.pdbx_strand_id
1 'polypeptide(L)'
;MTETASAHYSAKQIAAWSRPQERDLGAWNSARKSNTFVVTIGTDVAGFSDVSDDGYIEMMFVAPKFGRRGVASALLAHLRARFSNSTGSLLSLTSVQSPAARR
;
A
#
# COMPACT_ATOMS: atom_id res chain seq x y z
N MET A 1 -1.33 4.74 12.25
CA MET A 1 -0.37 3.62 12.23
C MET A 1 0.99 4.15 11.85
N THR A 2 2.00 3.96 12.69
CA THR A 2 3.28 4.68 12.61
C THR A 2 4.50 3.79 12.79
N GLU A 3 4.36 2.46 12.76
CA GLU A 3 5.39 1.52 13.23
C GLU A 3 6.22 0.86 12.11
N THR A 4 5.60 0.44 11.00
CA THR A 4 6.24 -0.43 9.99
C THR A 4 7.54 0.12 9.40
N ALA A 5 7.62 1.43 9.19
CA ALA A 5 8.80 2.10 8.62
C ALA A 5 9.29 3.26 9.50
N SER A 6 8.89 3.27 10.78
CA SER A 6 9.15 4.39 11.69
C SER A 6 10.63 4.74 11.82
N ALA A 7 11.50 3.72 11.80
CA ALA A 7 12.94 3.86 11.92
C ALA A 7 13.59 4.66 10.78
N HIS A 8 12.90 4.84 9.65
CA HIS A 8 13.43 5.56 8.48
C HIS A 8 12.95 7.01 8.38
N TYR A 9 12.10 7.46 9.31
CA TYR A 9 11.47 8.76 9.21
C TYR A 9 11.48 9.47 10.57
N SER A 10 11.69 10.78 10.54
CA SER A 10 11.54 11.61 11.73
C SER A 10 10.09 11.63 12.21
N ALA A 11 9.87 11.91 13.50
CA ALA A 11 8.53 12.07 14.05
C ALA A 11 7.68 13.10 13.29
N LYS A 12 8.31 14.18 12.80
CA LYS A 12 7.65 15.20 11.97
C LYS A 12 7.19 14.65 10.62
N GLN A 13 8.02 13.84 9.95
CA GLN A 13 7.63 13.20 8.68
C GLN A 13 6.52 12.17 8.88
N ILE A 14 6.62 11.36 9.94
CA ILE A 14 5.58 10.40 10.33
C ILE A 14 4.25 11.12 10.61
N ALA A 15 4.27 12.21 11.37
CA ALA A 15 3.07 13.00 11.66
C ALA A 15 2.48 13.61 10.38
N ALA A 16 3.32 14.16 9.51
CA ALA A 16 2.89 14.79 8.26
C ALA A 16 2.15 13.82 7.32
N TRP A 17 2.58 12.55 7.27
CA TRP A 17 2.00 11.53 6.37
C TRP A 17 0.93 10.66 7.01
N SER A 18 0.97 10.43 8.33
CA SER A 18 0.01 9.54 8.98
C SER A 18 -1.31 10.22 9.33
N ARG A 19 -1.30 11.54 9.61
CA ARG A 19 -2.43 12.40 10.00
C ARG A 19 -3.61 11.63 10.62
N PRO A 20 -3.38 10.92 11.74
CA PRO A 20 -4.34 9.93 12.22
C PRO A 20 -5.68 10.53 12.65
N GLN A 21 -5.69 11.81 13.06
CA GLN A 21 -6.90 12.54 13.45
C GLN A 21 -7.81 12.91 12.27
N GLU A 22 -7.32 12.85 11.03
CA GLU A 22 -8.07 13.22 9.82
C GLU A 22 -8.69 12.00 9.11
N ARG A 23 -8.59 10.79 9.69
CA ARG A 23 -9.09 9.56 9.06
C ARG A 23 -10.56 9.31 9.37
N ASP A 24 -11.42 9.54 8.39
CA ASP A 24 -12.79 9.04 8.39
C ASP A 24 -12.82 7.57 7.92
N LEU A 25 -13.11 6.65 8.86
CA LEU A 25 -13.17 5.22 8.57
C LEU A 25 -14.37 4.84 7.69
N GLY A 26 -15.48 5.57 7.77
CA GLY A 26 -16.67 5.34 6.95
C GLY A 26 -16.43 5.73 5.50
N ALA A 27 -15.82 6.90 5.27
CA ALA A 27 -15.39 7.32 3.94
C ALA A 27 -14.34 6.36 3.36
N TRP A 28 -13.38 5.93 4.17
CA TRP A 28 -12.36 4.97 3.75
C TRP A 28 -12.95 3.61 3.36
N ASN A 29 -13.88 3.08 4.15
CA ASN A 29 -14.54 1.82 3.84
C ASN A 29 -15.43 1.92 2.58
N SER A 30 -16.04 3.08 2.35
CA SER A 30 -16.87 3.33 1.16
C SER A 30 -16.04 3.55 -0.10
N ALA A 31 -14.84 4.14 0.02
CA ALA A 31 -13.92 4.36 -1.09
C ALA A 31 -13.15 3.10 -1.51
N ARG A 32 -13.12 2.07 -0.67
CA ARG A 32 -12.55 0.77 -1.02
C ARG A 32 -13.33 0.14 -2.17
N LYS A 33 -12.68 0.05 -3.33
CA LYS A 33 -13.18 -0.74 -4.47
C LYS A 33 -13.12 -2.24 -4.14
N SER A 34 -13.88 -3.04 -4.87
CA SER A 34 -14.17 -4.46 -4.59
C SER A 34 -12.97 -5.43 -4.61
N ASN A 35 -11.75 -4.96 -4.88
CA ASN A 35 -10.58 -5.81 -5.12
C ASN A 35 -9.56 -5.71 -3.98
N THR A 36 -9.95 -6.18 -2.79
CA THR A 36 -9.07 -6.34 -1.64
C THR A 36 -8.55 -7.77 -1.55
N PHE A 37 -7.23 -7.93 -1.45
CA PHE A 37 -6.55 -9.20 -1.21
C PHE A 37 -5.94 -9.20 0.19
N VAL A 38 -6.06 -10.31 0.89
CA VAL A 38 -5.51 -10.49 2.24
C VAL A 38 -4.56 -11.68 2.29
N VAL A 39 -3.51 -11.56 3.09
CA VAL A 39 -2.64 -12.69 3.46
C VAL A 39 -2.88 -12.98 4.93
N THR A 40 -3.15 -14.23 5.25
CA THR A 40 -3.27 -14.70 6.63
C THR A 40 -2.08 -15.59 7.00
N ILE A 41 -1.66 -15.53 8.27
CA ILE A 41 -0.72 -16.47 8.86
C ILE A 41 -1.42 -17.07 10.08
N GLY A 42 -1.85 -18.33 9.96
CA GLY A 42 -2.79 -18.92 10.90
C GLY A 42 -4.14 -18.20 10.82
N THR A 43 -4.63 -17.72 11.97
CA THR A 43 -5.89 -16.96 12.08
C THR A 43 -5.70 -15.45 11.96
N ASP A 44 -4.44 -14.97 11.90
CA ASP A 44 -4.14 -13.54 11.88
C ASP A 44 -4.05 -13.01 10.45
N VAL A 45 -4.65 -11.84 10.19
CA VAL A 45 -4.38 -11.07 8.97
C VAL A 45 -2.96 -10.48 9.05
N ALA A 46 -2.09 -10.96 8.17
CA ALA A 46 -0.69 -10.57 8.12
C ALA A 46 -0.44 -9.35 7.23
N GLY A 47 -1.30 -9.13 6.24
CA GLY A 47 -1.25 -7.97 5.36
C GLY A 47 -2.41 -7.97 4.38
N PHE A 48 -2.56 -6.86 3.66
CA PHE A 48 -3.55 -6.72 2.61
C PHE A 48 -3.06 -5.81 1.48
N SER A 49 -3.73 -5.88 0.34
CA SER A 49 -3.59 -4.91 -0.75
C SER A 49 -4.96 -4.63 -1.37
N ASP A 50 -5.23 -3.36 -1.65
CA ASP A 50 -6.34 -2.92 -2.50
C ASP A 50 -5.78 -2.55 -3.87
N VAL A 51 -6.45 -3.01 -4.93
CA VAL A 51 -5.98 -2.86 -6.32
C VAL A 51 -7.11 -2.39 -7.21
N SER A 52 -6.83 -1.51 -8.16
CA SER A 52 -7.78 -1.06 -9.17
C SER A 52 -8.03 -2.13 -10.25
N ASP A 53 -9.07 -1.97 -11.06
CA ASP A 53 -9.40 -2.93 -12.12
C ASP A 53 -8.36 -2.99 -13.25
N ASP A 54 -7.57 -1.93 -13.42
CA ASP A 54 -6.43 -1.83 -14.34
C ASP A 54 -5.09 -2.26 -13.70
N GLY A 55 -5.11 -2.74 -12.46
CA GLY A 55 -3.97 -3.41 -11.83
C GLY A 55 -3.02 -2.51 -11.02
N TYR A 56 -3.39 -1.25 -10.75
CA TYR A 56 -2.62 -0.36 -9.88
C TYR A 56 -2.88 -0.67 -8.41
N ILE A 57 -1.79 -0.70 -7.62
CA ILE A 57 -1.88 -0.85 -6.17
C ILE A 57 -2.26 0.51 -5.59
N GLU A 58 -3.51 0.62 -5.14
CA GLU A 58 -4.02 1.80 -4.44
C GLU A 58 -3.48 1.85 -3.01
N MET A 59 -3.40 0.69 -2.36
CA MET A 59 -2.91 0.58 -1.00
C MET A 59 -2.35 -0.80 -0.73
N MET A 60 -1.24 -0.87 -0.01
CA MET A 60 -0.69 -2.11 0.51
C MET A 60 -0.19 -1.91 1.93
N PHE A 61 -0.43 -2.93 2.75
CA PHE A 61 -0.05 -2.89 4.14
C PHE A 61 0.39 -4.28 4.65
N VAL A 62 1.42 -4.28 5.49
CA VAL A 62 1.90 -5.48 6.20
C VAL A 62 1.97 -5.16 7.69
N ALA A 63 1.38 -6.02 8.52
CA ALA A 63 1.40 -5.84 9.96
C ALA A 63 2.85 -5.92 10.49
N PRO A 64 3.29 -5.03 11.40
CA PRO A 64 4.67 -4.97 11.87
C PRO A 64 5.20 -6.30 12.40
N LYS A 65 4.36 -7.07 13.12
CA LYS A 65 4.69 -8.41 13.64
C LYS A 65 5.03 -9.45 12.55
N PHE A 66 4.65 -9.20 11.31
CA PHE A 66 4.95 -10.07 10.16
C PHE A 66 5.87 -9.39 9.13
N GLY A 67 6.52 -8.29 9.50
CA GLY A 67 7.53 -7.64 8.69
C GLY A 67 8.67 -8.61 8.32
N ARG A 68 9.25 -8.42 7.12
CA ARG A 68 10.38 -9.21 6.60
C ARG A 68 10.13 -10.72 6.46
N ARG A 69 8.87 -11.18 6.48
CA ARG A 69 8.48 -12.59 6.27
C ARG A 69 7.91 -12.89 4.88
N GLY A 70 8.15 -12.01 3.90
CA GLY A 70 7.68 -12.20 2.52
C GLY A 70 6.20 -11.88 2.25
N VAL A 71 5.46 -11.34 3.22
CA VAL A 71 4.02 -11.01 3.07
C VAL A 71 3.75 -10.09 1.87
N ALA A 72 4.50 -8.98 1.76
CA ALA A 72 4.36 -8.05 0.63
C ALA A 72 4.74 -8.72 -0.71
N SER A 73 5.78 -9.54 -0.72
CA SER A 73 6.21 -10.28 -1.91
C SER A 73 5.13 -11.27 -2.37
N ALA A 74 4.47 -11.95 -1.44
CA ALA A 74 3.36 -12.86 -1.75
C ALA A 74 2.16 -12.12 -2.37
N LEU A 75 1.79 -10.96 -1.81
CA LEU A 75 0.76 -10.09 -2.39
C LEU A 75 1.16 -9.66 -3.81
N LEU A 76 2.37 -9.14 -4.00
CA LEU A 76 2.83 -8.69 -5.32
C LEU A 76 2.87 -9.82 -6.36
N ALA A 77 3.31 -11.02 -5.98
CA ALA A 77 3.33 -12.18 -6.88
C ALA A 77 1.91 -12.57 -7.30
N HIS A 78 0.97 -12.59 -6.35
CA HIS A 78 -0.44 -12.87 -6.62
C HIS A 78 -1.05 -11.84 -7.58
N LEU A 79 -0.84 -10.55 -7.30
CA LEU A 79 -1.34 -9.47 -8.14
C LEU A 79 -0.72 -9.51 -9.53
N ARG A 80 0.59 -9.72 -9.64
CA ARG A 80 1.26 -9.85 -10.94
C ARG A 80 0.67 -10.98 -11.77
N ALA A 81 0.41 -12.14 -11.19
CA ALA A 81 -0.22 -13.25 -11.90
C ALA A 81 -1.69 -12.96 -12.30
N ARG A 82 -2.42 -12.22 -11.46
CA ARG A 82 -3.82 -11.84 -11.72
C ARG A 82 -3.96 -10.87 -12.90
N PHE A 83 -3.02 -9.93 -13.02
CA PHE A 83 -3.04 -8.86 -14.03
C PHE A 83 -2.07 -9.10 -15.20
N SER A 84 -1.26 -10.17 -15.20
CA SER A 84 -0.39 -10.53 -16.34
C SER A 84 -1.13 -10.99 -17.59
N ASN A 85 -2.43 -11.31 -17.47
CA ASN A 85 -3.28 -11.68 -18.61
C ASN A 85 -3.98 -10.46 -19.25
N SER A 86 -3.79 -9.26 -18.68
CA SER A 86 -4.22 -8.00 -19.28
C SER A 86 -3.00 -7.40 -19.99
N THR A 87 -2.81 -7.73 -21.26
CA THR A 87 -1.76 -7.13 -22.10
C THR A 87 -2.00 -5.62 -22.19
N GLY A 88 -1.31 -4.86 -21.35
CA GLY A 88 -1.51 -3.42 -21.24
C GLY A 88 -0.37 -2.73 -20.52
N SER A 89 0.76 -2.62 -21.21
CA SER A 89 1.85 -1.66 -20.97
C SER A 89 2.71 -1.85 -19.73
N LEU A 90 4.03 -1.86 -19.98
CA LEU A 90 5.08 -1.63 -19.00
C LEU A 90 4.65 -0.58 -17.97
N LEU A 91 4.93 -0.86 -16.70
CA LEU A 91 4.99 0.12 -15.62
C LEU A 91 5.83 1.32 -16.08
N SER A 92 5.19 2.38 -16.56
CA SER A 92 5.85 3.68 -16.69
C SER A 92 6.02 4.22 -15.27
N LEU A 93 7.18 3.95 -14.67
CA LEU A 93 7.66 4.66 -13.49
C LEU A 93 7.90 6.12 -13.90
N THR A 94 6.83 6.90 -13.99
CA THR A 94 6.96 8.34 -14.19
C THR A 94 7.35 8.93 -12.84
N SER A 95 8.65 9.16 -12.66
CA SER A 95 9.16 9.99 -11.57
C SER A 95 8.61 11.40 -11.76
N VAL A 96 7.60 11.79 -10.98
CA VAL A 96 7.19 13.20 -10.90
C VAL A 96 8.20 13.92 -10.01
N GLN A 97 9.24 14.49 -10.61
CA GLN A 97 10.06 15.49 -9.93
C GLN A 97 9.19 16.74 -9.69
N SER A 98 8.87 17.01 -8.43
CA SER A 98 8.28 18.29 -8.04
C SER A 98 9.28 19.43 -8.34
N PRO A 99 8.87 20.55 -8.96
CA PRO A 99 9.74 21.70 -9.09
C PRO A 99 9.93 22.30 -7.69
N ALA A 100 11.10 22.06 -7.10
CA ALA A 100 11.50 22.71 -5.87
C ALA A 100 11.50 24.24 -6.07
N ALA A 101 10.74 24.91 -5.21
CA ALA A 101 10.60 26.35 -5.15
C ALA A 101 11.97 27.03 -5.06
N ARG A 102 12.21 27.95 -5.99
CA ARG A 102 13.33 28.89 -5.95
C ARG A 102 12.94 30.02 -4.99
N ARG A 103 13.74 30.26 -3.96
CA ARG A 103 13.85 31.54 -3.25
C ARG A 103 15.29 31.99 -3.34
#